data_AF-F6WF74-F1
#
_entry.id   AF-F6WF74-F1
#
_cell.length_a   1.000
_cell.length_b   1.000
_cell.length_c   1.000
_cell.angle_alpha   90.00
_cell.angle_beta   90.00
_cell.angle_gamma   90.00
#
_symmetry.space_group_name_H-M   'P 1'
#
loop_
_entity.id
_entity.type
_entity.pdbx_description
1 polymer ?
#
loop_
_entity_poly.entity_id
_entity_poly.type
_entity_poly.pdbx_seq_one_letter_code
_entity_poly.pdbx_strand_id
1 'polypeptide(L)'
;MAIPVLWEFLEKYPSAEVARTADWKEVSELLKPLGLYDLRAKTIIKFSDEYLTKQWRYPIELHGIGKYGNDSYRIFCVNEWKQVHPEDHKLNKYHDWLWENHEKLSLS
;
A
#
# COMPACT_ATOMS: atom_id res chain seq x y z
N MET A 1 -11.24 -12.24 3.38
CA MET A 1 -9.76 -12.13 3.37
C MET A 1 -9.35 -11.33 2.15
N ALA A 2 -8.48 -10.32 2.25
CA ALA A 2 -8.23 -9.37 1.15
C ALA A 2 -7.21 -9.86 0.10
N ILE A 3 -6.26 -10.71 0.47
CA ILE A 3 -5.13 -11.10 -0.39
C ILE A 3 -5.56 -11.82 -1.69
N PRO A 4 -6.53 -12.75 -1.70
CA PRO A 4 -6.97 -13.38 -2.96
C PRO A 4 -7.46 -12.37 -4.00
N VAL A 5 -8.31 -11.43 -3.58
CA VAL A 5 -8.86 -10.38 -4.46
C VAL A 5 -7.78 -9.37 -4.89
N LEU A 6 -6.73 -9.17 -4.08
CA LEU A 6 -5.56 -8.37 -4.49
C LEU A 6 -4.89 -8.97 -5.72
N TRP A 7 -4.74 -10.29 -5.81
CA TRP A 7 -4.13 -10.94 -6.97
C TRP A 7 -4.98 -10.78 -8.22
N GLU A 8 -6.29 -10.99 -8.12
CA GLU A 8 -7.22 -10.73 -9.23
C GLU A 8 -7.17 -9.26 -9.68
N PHE A 9 -7.07 -8.32 -8.73
CA PHE A 9 -6.92 -6.91 -9.04
C PHE A 9 -5.61 -6.62 -9.79
N LEU A 10 -4.47 -7.15 -9.33
CA LEU A 10 -3.17 -6.92 -9.97
C LEU A 10 -3.04 -7.61 -11.33
N GLU A 11 -3.75 -8.71 -11.56
CA GLU A 11 -3.83 -9.33 -12.88
C GLU A 11 -4.59 -8.44 -13.87
N LYS A 12 -5.71 -7.85 -13.45
CA LYS A 12 -6.52 -6.95 -14.30
C LYS A 12 -5.91 -5.54 -14.46
N TYR A 13 -5.26 -5.02 -13.42
CA TYR A 13 -4.68 -3.68 -13.35
C TYR A 13 -3.19 -3.77 -12.95
N PRO A 14 -2.30 -4.19 -13.86
CA PRO A 14 -0.92 -4.57 -13.52
C PRO A 14 0.00 -3.39 -13.20
N SER A 15 -0.44 -2.15 -13.40
CA SER A 15 0.35 -0.96 -13.11
C SER A 15 -0.51 0.24 -12.76
N ALA A 16 0.13 1.29 -12.23
CA ALA A 16 -0.55 2.56 -11.94
C ALA A 16 -1.08 3.24 -13.21
N GLU A 17 -0.39 3.09 -14.35
CA GLU A 17 -0.82 3.61 -15.66
C GLU A 17 -2.15 3.00 -16.10
N VAL A 18 -2.33 1.69 -15.88
CA VAL A 18 -3.59 1.01 -16.20
C VAL A 18 -4.66 1.39 -15.17
N ALA A 19 -4.34 1.32 -13.88
CA ALA A 19 -5.28 1.57 -12.79
C ALA A 19 -5.86 3.01 -12.81
N ARG A 20 -5.05 4.03 -13.13
CA ARG A 20 -5.54 5.43 -13.19
C ARG A 20 -6.56 5.69 -14.29
N THR A 21 -6.61 4.84 -15.32
CA THR A 21 -7.56 4.94 -16.43
C THR A 21 -8.80 4.07 -16.28
N ALA A 22 -8.90 3.28 -15.19
CA ALA A 22 -9.99 2.34 -14.97
C ALA A 22 -11.32 3.04 -14.64
N ASP A 23 -12.45 2.40 -14.97
CA ASP A 23 -13.75 2.78 -14.41
C ASP A 23 -13.86 2.27 -12.97
N TRP A 24 -14.12 3.19 -12.03
CA TRP A 24 -14.29 2.85 -10.63
C TRP A 24 -15.44 1.87 -10.38
N LYS A 25 -16.45 1.82 -11.26
CA LYS A 25 -17.53 0.83 -11.14
C LYS A 25 -17.01 -0.59 -11.34
N GLU A 26 -16.14 -0.83 -12.32
CA GLU A 26 -15.55 -2.15 -12.55
C GLU A 26 -14.61 -2.57 -11.42
N VAL A 27 -13.81 -1.63 -10.90
CA VAL A 27 -12.97 -1.89 -9.72
C VAL A 27 -13.85 -2.19 -8.51
N SER A 28 -14.95 -1.45 -8.33
CA SER A 28 -15.87 -1.62 -7.22
C SER A 28 -16.53 -3.00 -7.22
N GLU A 29 -16.99 -3.48 -8.39
CA GLU A 29 -17.54 -4.84 -8.54
C GLU A 29 -16.56 -5.91 -8.05
N LEU A 30 -15.28 -5.81 -8.42
CA LEU A 30 -14.24 -6.73 -7.95
C LEU A 30 -14.04 -6.68 -6.44
N LEU A 31 -14.14 -5.48 -5.84
CA LEU A 31 -13.91 -5.27 -4.41
C LEU A 31 -15.14 -5.57 -3.53
N LYS A 32 -16.32 -5.84 -4.11
CA LYS A 32 -17.58 -6.06 -3.38
C LYS A 32 -17.47 -7.00 -2.17
N PRO A 33 -16.84 -8.18 -2.26
CA PRO A 33 -16.76 -9.13 -1.14
C PRO A 33 -15.98 -8.62 0.07
N LEU A 34 -15.21 -7.53 -0.09
CA LEU A 34 -14.32 -7.00 0.92
C LEU A 34 -14.91 -5.78 1.68
N GLY A 35 -16.10 -5.29 1.33
CA GLY A 35 -16.73 -4.09 1.91
C GLY A 35 -16.10 -2.76 1.45
N LEU A 36 -16.68 -1.60 1.77
CA LEU A 36 -16.15 -0.27 1.40
C LEU A 36 -15.72 -0.14 -0.09
N TYR A 37 -16.37 -0.89 -0.97
CA TYR A 37 -15.91 -1.16 -2.33
C TYR A 37 -15.91 0.10 -3.21
N ASP A 38 -16.96 0.91 -3.14
CA ASP A 38 -17.06 2.16 -3.90
C ASP A 38 -16.01 3.19 -3.47
N LEU A 39 -15.81 3.29 -2.15
CA LEU A 39 -14.80 4.20 -1.58
C LEU A 39 -13.41 3.78 -2.05
N ARG A 40 -13.06 2.50 -1.87
CA ARG A 40 -11.74 1.99 -2.24
C ARG A 40 -11.49 2.02 -3.74
N ALA A 41 -12.48 1.73 -4.57
CA ALA A 41 -12.33 1.80 -6.02
C ALA A 41 -11.94 3.22 -6.48
N LYS A 42 -12.68 4.23 -6.00
CA LYS A 42 -12.36 5.64 -6.29
C LYS A 42 -11.01 6.05 -5.73
N THR A 43 -10.69 5.61 -4.51
CA THR A 43 -9.39 5.87 -3.88
C THR A 43 -8.24 5.25 -4.66
N ILE A 44 -8.34 4.01 -5.13
CA ILE A 44 -7.30 3.31 -5.91
C ILE A 44 -7.00 4.04 -7.21
N ILE A 45 -8.04 4.44 -7.95
CA ILE A 45 -7.88 5.16 -9.23
C ILE A 45 -7.19 6.50 -8.98
N LYS A 46 -7.67 7.28 -8.01
CA LYS A 46 -7.08 8.58 -7.67
C LYS A 46 -5.65 8.45 -7.11
N PHE A 47 -5.40 7.46 -6.25
CA PHE A 47 -4.08 7.14 -5.73
C PHE A 47 -3.11 6.85 -6.88
N SER A 48 -3.51 5.99 -7.83
CA SER A 48 -2.68 5.61 -8.98
C SER A 48 -2.38 6.81 -9.89
N ASP A 49 -3.35 7.71 -10.05
CA ASP A 49 -3.17 8.96 -10.79
C ASP A 49 -2.17 9.89 -10.10
N GLU A 50 -2.37 10.17 -8.81
CA GLU A 50 -1.45 11.02 -8.03
C GLU A 50 -0.05 10.40 -7.91
N TYR A 51 0.05 9.07 -7.79
CA TYR A 51 1.32 8.35 -7.71
C TYR A 51 2.23 8.65 -8.92
N LEU A 52 1.65 8.80 -10.12
CA LEU A 52 2.40 9.05 -11.36
C LEU A 52 2.55 10.54 -11.70
N THR A 53 1.64 11.39 -11.24
CA THR A 53 1.56 12.79 -11.71
C THR A 53 1.94 13.83 -10.66
N LYS A 54 1.76 13.52 -9.37
CA LYS A 54 2.14 14.42 -8.29
C LYS A 54 3.63 14.27 -8.02
N GLN A 55 4.30 15.35 -7.66
CA GLN A 55 5.63 15.26 -7.06
C GLN A 55 5.44 14.95 -5.57
N TRP A 56 5.95 13.81 -5.12
CA TRP A 56 5.85 13.35 -3.74
C TRP A 56 7.19 12.75 -3.31
N ARG A 57 7.47 12.80 -2.01
CA ARG A 57 8.65 12.16 -1.40
C ARG A 57 8.26 10.92 -0.61
N TYR A 58 7.15 10.99 0.12
CA TYR A 58 6.60 9.88 0.89
C TYR A 58 5.13 9.64 0.50
N PRO A 59 4.67 8.38 0.43
CA PRO A 59 3.36 8.09 -0.12
C PRO A 59 2.21 8.60 0.76
N ILE A 60 2.44 8.98 2.03
CA ILE A 60 1.41 9.69 2.84
C ILE A 60 0.92 11.00 2.20
N GLU A 61 1.69 11.56 1.28
CA GLU A 61 1.30 12.75 0.52
C GLU A 61 0.25 12.42 -0.55
N LEU A 62 0.02 11.15 -0.84
CA LEU A 62 -0.90 10.66 -1.87
C LEU A 62 -2.26 10.30 -1.28
N HIS A 63 -3.32 10.60 -2.02
CA HIS A 63 -4.68 10.30 -1.60
C HIS A 63 -4.86 8.80 -1.28
N GLY A 64 -5.43 8.50 -0.12
CA GLY A 64 -5.72 7.13 0.30
C GLY A 64 -4.63 6.46 1.14
N ILE A 65 -3.44 7.06 1.24
CA ILE A 65 -2.35 6.54 2.06
C ILE A 65 -2.27 7.31 3.38
N GLY A 66 -2.50 6.61 4.48
CA GLY A 66 -2.28 7.13 5.84
C GLY A 66 -0.99 6.59 6.47
N LYS A 67 -0.85 6.78 7.79
CA LYS A 67 0.32 6.32 8.58
C LYS A 67 0.68 4.86 8.31
N TYR A 68 -0.29 3.95 8.36
CA TYR A 68 -0.04 2.52 8.09
C TYR A 68 0.64 2.25 6.74
N GLY A 69 0.11 2.83 5.65
CA GLY A 69 0.69 2.63 4.31
C GLY A 69 2.06 3.29 4.17
N ASN A 70 2.25 4.45 4.81
CA ASN A 70 3.52 5.16 4.79
C ASN A 70 4.62 4.46 5.59
N ASP A 71 4.29 3.95 6.78
CA ASP A 71 5.21 3.17 7.60
C ASP A 71 5.58 1.87 6.87
N SER A 72 4.62 1.23 6.20
CA SER A 72 4.90 0.08 5.33
C SER A 72 5.92 0.43 4.23
N TYR A 73 5.70 1.54 3.51
CA TYR A 73 6.65 1.99 2.49
C TYR A 73 8.06 2.25 3.07
N ARG A 74 8.14 2.94 4.21
CA ARG A 74 9.40 3.30 4.86
C ARG A 74 10.17 2.10 5.43
N ILE A 75 9.47 0.99 5.71
CA ILE A 75 10.11 -0.26 6.14
C ILE A 75 10.54 -1.11 4.95
N PHE A 76 9.65 -1.28 3.95
CA PHE A 76 9.81 -2.31 2.92
C PHE A 76 10.36 -1.79 1.59
N CYS A 77 10.09 -0.53 1.23
CA CYS A 77 10.46 0.04 -0.07
C CYS A 77 11.72 0.91 0.00
N VAL A 78 12.03 1.47 1.17
CA VAL A 78 13.25 2.25 1.44
C VAL A 78 13.86 1.81 2.77
N ASN A 79 15.16 2.03 2.96
CA ASN A 79 15.86 1.60 4.18
C ASN A 79 15.70 2.61 5.33
N GLU A 80 14.46 2.90 5.72
CA GLU A 80 14.15 3.82 6.82
C GLU A 80 13.53 3.13 8.04
N TRP A 81 13.50 1.78 8.06
CA TRP A 81 12.80 0.99 9.08
C TRP A 81 13.20 1.35 10.53
N LYS A 82 14.46 1.71 10.79
CA LYS A 82 14.93 2.17 12.12
C LYS A 82 14.29 3.47 12.61
N GLN A 83 13.78 4.30 11.70
CA GLN A 83 13.14 5.59 11.98
C GLN A 83 11.61 5.49 12.05
N VAL A 84 11.06 4.29 11.88
CA VAL A 84 9.61 4.03 11.85
C VAL A 84 9.15 3.53 13.21
N HIS A 85 7.99 4.02 13.65
CA HIS A 85 7.31 3.61 14.88
C HIS A 85 5.87 3.21 14.51
N PRO A 86 5.61 1.94 14.17
CA PRO A 86 4.30 1.53 13.69
C PRO A 86 3.24 1.53 14.79
N GLU A 87 1.98 1.65 14.38
CA GLU A 87 0.82 1.45 15.26
C GLU A 87 0.01 0.19 14.87
N ASP A 88 0.27 -0.39 13.69
CA ASP A 88 -0.40 -1.59 13.22
C ASP A 88 0.19 -2.86 13.86
N HIS A 89 -0.68 -3.76 14.30
CA HIS A 89 -0.31 -4.99 15.00
C HIS A 89 0.61 -5.91 14.17
N LYS A 90 0.38 -6.03 12.86
CA LYS A 90 1.22 -6.89 12.02
C LYS A 90 2.53 -6.21 11.66
N LEU A 91 2.50 -4.90 11.40
CA LEU A 91 3.71 -4.13 11.15
C LEU A 91 4.65 -4.15 12.37
N ASN A 92 4.11 -4.00 13.58
CA ASN A 92 4.86 -4.11 14.83
C ASN A 92 5.54 -5.48 14.96
N LYS A 93 4.81 -6.58 14.75
CA LYS A 93 5.42 -7.92 14.78
C LYS A 93 6.62 -8.08 13.84
N TYR A 94 6.52 -7.53 12.63
CA TYR A 94 7.63 -7.59 11.69
C TYR A 94 8.79 -6.66 12.11
N HIS A 95 8.46 -5.45 12.57
CA HIS A 95 9.43 -4.44 12.99
C HIS A 95 10.22 -4.87 14.23
N ASP A 96 9.55 -5.45 15.24
CA ASP A 96 10.17 -6.03 16.44
C ASP A 96 11.13 -7.17 16.07
N TRP A 97 10.65 -8.11 15.22
CA TRP A 97 11.50 -9.19 14.71
C TRP A 97 12.71 -8.66 13.94
N LEU A 98 12.54 -7.59 13.16
CA LEU A 98 13.64 -7.00 12.40
C LEU A 98 14.69 -6.40 13.35
N TRP A 99 14.29 -5.71 14.42
CA TRP A 99 15.20 -5.24 15.46
C TRP A 99 15.96 -6.38 16.15
N GLU A 100 15.32 -7.51 16.44
CA GLU A 100 15.96 -8.66 17.10
C GLU A 100 16.98 -9.39 16.20
N ASN A 101 16.87 -9.22 14.88
CA ASN A 101 17.60 -10.06 13.91
C ASN A 101 18.46 -9.27 12.92
N HIS A 102 18.37 -7.95 12.85
CA HIS A 102 19.08 -7.18 11.82
C HIS A 102 20.60 -7.40 11.86
N GLU A 103 21.23 -7.51 13.03
CA GLU A 103 22.66 -7.79 13.14
C GLU A 103 23.03 -9.18 12.58
N LYS A 104 22.24 -10.21 12.92
CA LYS A 104 22.44 -11.59 12.43
C LYS A 104 22.23 -11.68 10.92
N LEU A 105 21.31 -10.88 10.39
CA LEU A 105 21.00 -10.79 8.97
C LEU A 105 21.93 -9.82 8.23
N SER A 106 22.89 -9.19 8.91
CA SER A 106 23.81 -8.20 8.33
C SER A 106 23.07 -7.01 7.69
N LEU A 107 21.95 -6.60 8.28
CA LEU A 107 21.14 -5.46 7.85
C LEU A 107 21.48 -4.23 8.70
N SER A 108 21.67 -3.10 8.01
CA SER A 108 22.01 -1.79 8.58
C SER A 108 20.91 -0.77 8.43
#